data_AF-A0A093ZUD4-F1
#
_entry.id   AF-A0A093ZUD4-F1
#
_cell.length_a   1.000
_cell.length_b   1.000
_cell.length_c   1.000
_cell.angle_alpha   90.00
_cell.angle_beta   90.00
_cell.angle_gamma   90.00
#
_symmetry.space_group_name_H-M   'P 1'
#
loop_
_entity.id
_entity.type
_entity.pdbx_description
1 polymer ?
#
loop_
_entity_poly.entity_id
_entity_poly.type
_entity_poly.pdbx_seq_one_letter_code
_entity_poly.pdbx_strand_id
1 'polypeptide(L)'
;MEQQKTSIDILFDSVKPGGMYFVEDLETSYAPKYGGGHGVATTFVERVKASLDGMMLSKPTPYFMAYVYSVDCMKEVCAFTKKMPGESYD
;
A
#
# COMPACT_ATOMS: atom_id res chain seq x y z
N MET A 1 -13.97 -4.95 1.55
CA MET A 1 -12.66 -4.29 1.36
C MET A 1 -11.60 -4.77 2.38
N GLU A 2 -11.80 -5.89 3.08
CA GLU A 2 -10.82 -6.35 4.08
C GLU A 2 -9.71 -7.20 3.46
N GLN A 3 -10.00 -7.92 2.39
CA GLN A 3 -9.11 -8.90 1.79
C GLN A 3 -7.77 -8.28 1.34
N GLN A 4 -7.80 -7.23 0.52
CA GLN A 4 -6.58 -6.54 0.06
C GLN A 4 -5.74 -5.98 1.23
N LYS A 5 -6.41 -5.41 2.24
CA LYS A 5 -5.76 -4.88 3.44
C LYS A 5 -5.06 -5.97 4.24
N THR A 6 -5.78 -7.05 4.55
CA THR A 6 -5.24 -8.20 5.27
C THR A 6 -4.11 -8.88 4.49
N SER A 7 -4.26 -9.03 3.18
CA SER A 7 -3.25 -9.66 2.33
C SER A 7 -1.93 -8.91 2.36
N ILE A 8 -1.91 -7.58 2.19
CA ILE A 8 -0.65 -6.83 2.23
C ILE A 8 -0.06 -6.80 3.65
N ASP A 9 -0.90 -6.66 4.69
CA ASP A 9 -0.44 -6.62 6.08
C ASP A 9 0.25 -7.93 6.51
N ILE A 10 -0.10 -9.07 5.90
CA ILE A 10 0.48 -10.39 6.22
C ILE A 10 1.57 -10.81 5.22
N LEU A 11 1.33 -10.63 3.92
CA LEU A 11 2.18 -11.23 2.88
C LEU A 11 3.37 -10.35 2.50
N PHE A 12 3.35 -9.04 2.83
CA PHE A 12 4.46 -8.14 2.50
C PHE A 12 5.78 -8.56 3.17
N ASP A 13 5.70 -9.20 4.34
CA ASP A 13 6.87 -9.75 5.03
C ASP A 13 7.57 -10.85 4.22
N SER A 14 6.81 -11.62 3.42
CA SER A 14 7.34 -12.67 2.56
C SER A 14 7.95 -12.16 1.26
N VAL A 15 7.74 -10.89 0.91
CA VAL A 15 8.38 -10.26 -0.25
C VAL A 15 9.88 -10.17 0.03
N LYS A 16 10.69 -10.58 -0.94
CA LYS A 16 12.15 -10.49 -0.83
C LYS A 16 12.60 -9.01 -0.83
N PRO A 17 13.73 -8.66 -0.21
CA PRO A 17 14.39 -7.38 -0.45
C PRO A 17 14.46 -7.00 -1.93
N GLY A 18 14.11 -5.76 -2.28
CA GLY A 18 14.04 -5.27 -3.66
C GLY A 18 12.88 -5.84 -4.48
N GLY A 19 12.09 -6.76 -3.92
CA GLY A 19 10.90 -7.32 -4.55
C GLY A 19 9.72 -6.36 -4.50
N MET A 20 8.71 -6.65 -5.33
CA MET A 20 7.51 -5.83 -5.47
C MET A 20 6.27 -6.61 -5.02
N TYR A 21 5.34 -5.91 -4.36
CA TYR A 21 4.00 -6.40 -4.06
C TYR A 21 2.98 -5.58 -4.84
N PHE A 22 2.16 -6.22 -5.64
CA PHE A 22 1.11 -5.56 -6.42
C PHE A 22 -0.25 -5.69 -5.74
N VAL A 23 -1.01 -4.60 -5.74
CA VAL A 23 -2.44 -4.62 -5.41
C VAL A 23 -3.21 -4.07 -6.60
N GLU A 24 -3.99 -4.94 -7.24
CA GLU A 24 -4.83 -4.65 -8.39
C GLU A 24 -6.30 -4.46 -8.01
N ASP A 25 -7.14 -4.08 -8.98
CA ASP A 25 -8.57 -3.82 -8.85
C ASP A 25 -8.91 -2.71 -7.83
N LEU A 26 -8.16 -1.61 -7.87
CA LEU A 26 -8.33 -0.49 -6.95
C LEU A 26 -9.69 0.23 -7.09
N GLU A 27 -10.37 0.16 -8.24
CA GLU A 27 -11.74 0.67 -8.45
C GLU A 27 -12.71 0.10 -7.42
N THR A 28 -12.48 -1.12 -6.94
CA THR A 28 -13.34 -1.74 -5.93
C THR A 28 -13.40 -0.91 -4.64
N SER A 29 -12.39 -0.08 -4.36
CA SER A 29 -12.40 0.90 -3.25
C SER A 29 -13.50 1.95 -3.40
N TYR A 30 -14.04 2.14 -4.59
CA TYR A 30 -15.13 3.09 -4.86
C TYR A 30 -16.49 2.42 -5.05
N ALA A 31 -16.55 1.08 -5.05
CA ALA A 31 -17.78 0.34 -5.30
C ALA A 31 -18.51 -0.03 -3.98
N PRO A 32 -19.76 0.44 -3.76
CA PRO A 32 -20.50 0.19 -2.51
C PRO A 32 -20.68 -1.29 -2.17
N LYS A 33 -20.85 -2.16 -3.18
CA LYS A 33 -20.99 -3.61 -2.99
C LYS A 33 -19.78 -4.29 -2.34
N TYR A 34 -18.60 -3.64 -2.36
CA TYR A 34 -17.38 -4.12 -1.70
C TYR A 34 -17.06 -3.35 -0.41
N GLY A 35 -18.00 -2.51 0.07
CA GLY A 35 -17.78 -1.59 1.19
C GLY A 35 -16.99 -0.35 0.81
N GLY A 36 -16.95 -0.01 -0.49
CA GLY A 36 -16.26 1.16 -1.03
C GLY A 36 -17.14 2.39 -1.19
N GLY A 37 -16.52 3.49 -1.59
CA GLY A 37 -17.16 4.77 -1.87
C GLY A 37 -16.13 5.91 -1.89
N HIS A 38 -16.47 7.03 -2.51
CA HIS A 38 -15.58 8.19 -2.52
C HIS A 38 -15.35 8.72 -1.09
N GLY A 39 -14.08 8.84 -0.68
CA GLY A 39 -13.70 9.34 0.64
C GLY A 39 -13.97 8.36 1.80
N VAL A 40 -14.30 7.10 1.53
CA VAL A 40 -14.50 6.11 2.59
C VAL A 40 -13.14 5.69 3.16
N ALA A 41 -12.85 6.18 4.37
CA ALA A 41 -11.56 6.03 5.05
C ALA A 41 -11.08 4.59 5.26
N THR A 42 -11.99 3.61 5.21
CA THR A 42 -11.66 2.19 5.43
C THR A 42 -11.22 1.46 4.15
N THR A 43 -11.18 2.14 3.01
CA THR A 43 -10.84 1.54 1.71
C THR A 43 -9.35 1.40 1.48
N PHE A 44 -8.96 0.54 0.53
CA PHE A 44 -7.55 0.33 0.23
C PHE A 44 -6.91 1.58 -0.40
N VAL A 45 -7.63 2.30 -1.28
CA VAL A 45 -7.10 3.54 -1.88
C VAL A 45 -6.83 4.63 -0.83
N GLU A 46 -7.64 4.75 0.22
CA GLU A 46 -7.32 5.69 1.31
C GLU A 46 -6.07 5.27 2.10
N ARG A 47 -5.80 3.96 2.25
CA ARG A 47 -4.51 3.47 2.77
C ARG A 47 -3.34 3.82 1.85
N VAL A 48 -3.51 3.72 0.52
CA VAL A 48 -2.48 4.15 -0.45
C VAL A 48 -2.19 5.64 -0.31
N LYS A 49 -3.22 6.49 -0.21
CA LYS A 49 -3.03 7.93 0.00
C LYS A 49 -2.30 8.24 1.32
N ALA A 50 -2.70 7.58 2.41
CA ALA A 50 -2.02 7.72 3.69
C ALA A 50 -0.56 7.25 3.63
N SER A 51 -0.24 6.30 2.76
CA SER A 51 1.14 5.84 2.55
C SER A 51 2.04 6.92 1.94
N LEU A 52 1.49 7.73 1.02
CA LEU A 52 2.18 8.89 0.46
C LEU A 52 2.49 9.91 1.56
N ASP A 53 1.50 10.24 2.39
CA ASP A 53 1.71 11.13 3.54
C ASP A 53 2.78 10.58 4.49
N GLY A 54 2.74 9.27 4.75
CA GLY A 54 3.70 8.59 5.60
C GLY A 54 5.13 8.66 5.07
N MET A 55 5.32 8.51 3.76
CA MET A 55 6.62 8.67 3.11
C MET A 55 7.11 10.12 3.20
N MET A 56 6.26 11.11 2.85
CA MET A 56 6.65 12.52 2.85
C MET A 56 6.94 13.07 4.25
N LEU A 57 6.25 12.56 5.28
CA LEU A 57 6.40 12.99 6.67
C LEU A 57 7.42 12.15 7.46
N SER A 58 8.09 11.18 6.83
CA SER A 58 8.94 10.19 7.53
C SER A 58 8.23 9.50 8.70
N LYS A 59 6.92 9.26 8.55
CA LYS A 59 6.06 8.58 9.52
C LYS A 59 5.47 7.35 8.84
N PRO A 60 6.09 6.16 8.94
CA PRO A 60 5.65 4.99 8.18
C PRO A 60 4.25 4.55 8.63
N THR A 61 3.24 5.00 7.90
CA THR A 61 1.83 4.66 8.10
C THR A 61 1.22 4.28 6.77
N PRO A 62 0.54 3.12 6.66
CA PRO A 62 0.40 2.05 7.66
C PRO A 62 1.73 1.28 7.92
N TYR A 63 1.76 0.37 8.91
CA TYR A 63 2.98 -0.29 9.41
C TYR A 63 3.92 -0.85 8.32
N PHE A 64 3.37 -1.51 7.29
CA PHE A 64 4.18 -2.10 6.23
C PHE A 64 5.03 -1.07 5.47
N MET A 65 4.63 0.21 5.48
CA MET A 65 5.38 1.32 4.87
C MET A 65 6.75 1.56 5.49
N ALA A 66 7.00 1.07 6.71
CA ALA A 66 8.35 1.12 7.30
C ALA A 66 9.39 0.40 6.43
N TYR A 67 8.94 -0.60 5.66
CA TYR A 67 9.76 -1.47 4.83
C TYR A 67 9.62 -1.19 3.33
N VAL A 68 8.87 -0.15 2.94
CA VAL A 68 8.63 0.22 1.54
C VAL A 68 9.61 1.29 1.10
N TYR A 69 10.26 1.07 -0.03
CA TYR A 69 11.14 2.02 -0.71
C TYR A 69 10.37 2.94 -1.65
N SER A 70 9.56 2.37 -2.54
CA SER A 70 8.75 3.12 -3.51
C SER A 70 7.30 2.64 -3.54
N VAL A 71 6.41 3.57 -3.89
CA VAL A 71 5.02 3.28 -4.22
C VAL A 71 4.76 3.82 -5.63
N ASP A 72 4.41 2.92 -6.54
CA ASP A 72 4.21 3.22 -7.95
C ASP A 72 2.77 2.88 -8.33
N CYS A 73 1.93 3.90 -8.58
CA CYS A 73 0.51 3.72 -8.86
C CYS A 73 0.16 4.07 -10.31
N MET A 74 -0.67 3.21 -10.91
CA MET A 74 -1.30 3.37 -12.22
C MET A 74 -2.82 3.19 -12.08
N LYS A 75 -3.55 3.29 -13.18
CA LYS A 75 -5.00 3.00 -13.16
C LYS A 75 -5.22 1.55 -12.70
N GLU A 76 -6.07 1.35 -11.70
CA GLU A 76 -6.42 0.05 -11.09
C GLU A 76 -5.32 -0.70 -10.32
N VAL A 77 -4.09 -0.18 -10.22
CA VAL A 77 -2.99 -0.93 -9.57
C VAL A 77 -1.99 -0.03 -8.87
N CYS A 78 -1.47 -0.48 -7.73
CA CYS A 78 -0.28 0.08 -7.11
C CYS A 78 0.73 -1.03 -6.79
N ALA A 79 2.01 -0.73 -7.01
CA ALA A 79 3.12 -1.57 -6.61
C ALA A 79 3.85 -0.96 -5.41
N PHE A 80 4.24 -1.81 -4.47
CA PHE A 80 5.03 -1.45 -3.30
C PHE A 80 6.37 -2.18 -3.36
N THR A 81 7.46 -1.44 -3.53
CA THR A 81 8.81 -2.01 -3.61
C THR A 81 9.40 -2.12 -2.21
N LYS A 82 9.92 -3.30 -1.83
CA LYS A 82 10.51 -3.53 -0.52
C LYS A 82 11.95 -3.00 -0.46
N LYS A 83 12.29 -2.33 0.64
CA LYS A 83 13.64 -1.84 0.93
C LYS A 83 14.70 -2.95 0.86
N MET A 84 15.90 -2.58 0.42
CA MET A 84 17.10 -3.40 0.53
C MET A 84 17.69 -3.27 1.94
N PRO A 85 18.15 -4.37 2.56
CA PRO A 85 18.90 -4.33 3.81
C PRO A 85 20.17 -3.49 3.66
N GLY A 86 20.42 -2.59 4.62
CA GLY A 86 21.65 -1.81 4.70
C GLY A 86 21.69 -0.57 3.78
N GLU A 87 20.66 -0.32 2.97
CA GLU A 87 20.53 0.92 2.24
C GLU A 87 19.89 2.01 3.11
N SER A 88 20.47 3.21 3.04
CA SER A 88 19.85 4.43 3.57
C SER A 88 18.98 5.04 2.48
N TYR A 89 17.77 5.41 2.86
CA TYR A 89 16.83 6.10 1.99
C TYR A 89 16.60 7.47 2.60
N ASP A 90 17.02 8.51 1.88
CA ASP A 90 16.95 9.91 2.29
C ASP A 90 15.51 10.43 2.34
#